data_AF-A0A319DM87-F1
#
_entry.id   AF-A0A319DM87-F1
#
_cell.length_a   1.000
_cell.length_b   1.000
_cell.length_c   1.000
_cell.angle_alpha   90.00
_cell.angle_beta   90.00
_cell.angle_gamma   90.00
#
_symmetry.space_group_name_H-M   'P 1'
#
loop_
_entity.id
_entity.type
_entity.pdbx_description
1 polymer ?
#
loop_
_entity_poly.entity_id
_entity_poly.type
_entity_poly.pdbx_seq_one_letter_code
_entity_poly.pdbx_strand_id
1 'polypeptide(L)'
;MAYTNILSADSYEGTVDGITIKWGPNAKTRLPTDASIFGVDAVAMKAATEHFAHVSAKRLDKTTAIILGSFHNTTTVTGTGEKKVARCHITLKLNPGGVKVHVNVDLPEGGPMEDTEWQGESVILKNTATSDPNLSVGDYLE
;
A
#
# COMPACT_ATOMS: atom_id res chain seq x y z
N MET A 1 13.12 -8.55 -11.36
CA MET A 1 13.91 -7.53 -10.62
C MET A 1 13.60 -7.69 -9.14
N ALA A 2 14.59 -7.80 -8.24
CA ALA A 2 14.27 -7.85 -6.80
C ALA A 2 13.87 -6.46 -6.29
N TYR A 3 12.76 -6.36 -5.55
CA TYR A 3 12.36 -5.12 -4.90
C TYR A 3 13.45 -4.64 -3.92
N THR A 4 13.68 -3.33 -3.91
CA THR A 4 14.60 -2.66 -2.96
C THR A 4 13.80 -1.94 -1.88
N ASN A 5 14.48 -1.53 -0.83
CA ASN A 5 13.88 -0.82 0.31
C ASN A 5 12.79 -1.63 1.05
N ILE A 6 13.05 -2.92 1.25
CA ILE A 6 12.15 -3.87 1.90
C ILE A 6 12.72 -4.33 3.24
N LEU A 7 11.86 -4.87 4.10
CA LEU A 7 12.28 -5.53 5.34
C LEU A 7 12.76 -6.95 5.05
N SER A 8 13.38 -7.60 6.04
CA SER A 8 13.58 -9.05 5.97
C SER A 8 12.22 -9.76 5.86
N ALA A 9 12.21 -10.94 5.22
CA ALA A 9 10.97 -11.68 4.95
C ALA A 9 10.19 -12.03 6.24
N ASP A 10 10.90 -12.26 7.33
CA ASP A 10 10.40 -12.62 8.66
C ASP A 10 10.09 -11.39 9.55
N SER A 11 10.47 -10.18 9.14
CA SER A 11 10.17 -8.96 9.86
C SER A 11 8.98 -8.20 9.28
N TYR A 12 8.17 -7.64 10.16
CA TYR A 12 7.01 -6.82 9.83
C TYR A 12 7.12 -5.39 10.36
N GLU A 13 8.29 -5.04 10.92
CA GLU A 13 8.60 -3.70 11.39
C GLU A 13 10.11 -3.47 11.32
N GLY A 14 10.52 -2.32 10.79
CA GLY A 14 11.92 -1.95 10.73
C GLY A 14 12.11 -0.62 10.03
N THR A 15 13.36 -0.16 9.98
CA THR A 15 13.73 1.10 9.35
C THR A 15 14.60 0.83 8.13
N VAL A 16 14.25 1.47 7.02
CA VAL A 16 14.93 1.36 5.73
C VAL A 16 15.06 2.77 5.17
N ASP A 17 16.29 3.19 4.84
CA ASP A 17 16.59 4.54 4.33
C ASP A 17 15.96 5.68 5.18
N GLY A 18 16.02 5.52 6.51
CA GLY A 18 15.43 6.49 7.46
C GLY A 18 13.90 6.45 7.57
N ILE A 19 13.20 5.62 6.79
CA ILE A 19 11.75 5.45 6.84
C ILE A 19 11.42 4.19 7.64
N THR A 20 10.61 4.35 8.67
CA THR A 20 10.08 3.22 9.46
C THR A 20 8.90 2.60 8.73
N ILE A 21 9.02 1.34 8.32
CA ILE A 21 7.96 0.54 7.73
C ILE A 21 7.37 -0.35 8.82
N LYS A 22 6.04 -0.37 8.93
CA LYS A 22 5.32 -1.20 9.91
C LYS A 22 4.07 -1.80 9.30
N TRP A 23 3.87 -3.09 9.46
CA TRP A 23 2.61 -3.73 9.08
C TRP A 23 1.60 -3.67 10.22
N GLY A 24 0.39 -3.19 9.91
CA GLY A 24 -0.75 -3.26 10.80
C GLY A 24 -1.21 -4.71 11.02
N PRO A 25 -1.82 -5.04 12.18
CA PRO A 25 -2.21 -6.41 12.51
C PRO A 25 -3.09 -7.07 11.43
N ASN A 26 -4.09 -6.33 10.92
CA ASN A 26 -4.98 -6.82 9.89
C ASN A 26 -4.27 -7.08 8.56
N ALA A 27 -3.30 -6.23 8.19
CA ALA A 27 -2.52 -6.42 6.97
C ALA A 27 -1.68 -7.69 7.05
N LYS A 28 -1.02 -7.94 8.20
CA LYS A 28 -0.24 -9.17 8.43
C LYS A 28 -1.11 -10.41 8.28
N THR A 29 -2.28 -10.41 8.92
CA THR A 29 -3.20 -11.56 8.91
C THR A 29 -3.77 -11.84 7.51
N ARG A 30 -4.01 -10.79 6.71
CA ARG A 30 -4.64 -10.93 5.39
C ARG A 30 -3.65 -11.22 4.26
N LEU A 31 -2.38 -10.87 4.42
CA LEU A 31 -1.36 -11.02 3.39
C LEU A 31 -1.37 -12.41 2.70
N PRO A 32 -1.45 -13.56 3.40
CA PRO A 32 -1.51 -14.87 2.73
C PRO A 32 -2.78 -15.07 1.89
N THR A 33 -3.92 -14.55 2.38
CA THR A 33 -5.20 -14.61 1.66
C THR A 33 -5.17 -13.73 0.43
N ASP A 34 -4.68 -12.49 0.56
CA ASP A 34 -4.53 -11.55 -0.54
C ASP A 34 -3.60 -12.16 -1.61
N ALA A 35 -2.43 -12.67 -1.21
CA ALA A 35 -1.51 -13.36 -2.11
C ALA A 35 -2.16 -14.54 -2.85
N SER A 36 -2.97 -15.34 -2.15
CA SER A 36 -3.73 -16.44 -2.77
C SER A 36 -4.78 -15.95 -3.77
N ILE A 37 -5.44 -14.81 -3.55
CA ILE A 37 -6.43 -14.23 -4.48
C ILE A 37 -5.75 -13.82 -5.78
N PHE A 38 -4.54 -13.26 -5.69
CA PHE A 38 -3.75 -12.83 -6.84
C PHE A 38 -2.88 -13.96 -7.44
N GLY A 39 -2.86 -15.15 -6.85
CA GLY A 39 -2.08 -16.28 -7.34
C GLY A 39 -0.56 -16.10 -7.24
N VAL A 40 -0.09 -15.28 -6.28
CA VAL A 40 1.31 -14.93 -6.11
C VAL A 40 1.87 -15.41 -4.77
N ASP A 41 3.20 -15.43 -4.66
CA ASP A 41 3.89 -15.72 -3.41
C ASP A 41 3.69 -14.57 -2.39
N ALA A 42 3.39 -14.93 -1.14
CA ALA A 42 3.13 -13.95 -0.08
C ALA A 42 4.37 -13.14 0.31
N VAL A 43 5.57 -13.71 0.22
CA VAL A 43 6.82 -12.99 0.48
C VAL A 43 7.10 -11.99 -0.65
N ALA A 44 6.85 -12.37 -1.90
CA ALA A 44 6.94 -11.46 -3.05
C ALA A 44 5.92 -10.31 -2.94
N MET A 45 4.66 -10.59 -2.59
CA MET A 45 3.64 -9.56 -2.35
C MET A 45 4.04 -8.62 -1.20
N LYS A 46 4.58 -9.18 -0.11
CA LYS A 46 5.11 -8.38 1.02
C LYS A 46 6.20 -7.43 0.56
N ALA A 47 7.20 -7.93 -0.17
CA ALA A 47 8.31 -7.13 -0.67
C ALA A 47 7.83 -5.99 -1.59
N ALA A 48 6.93 -6.27 -2.53
CA ALA A 48 6.34 -5.25 -3.38
C ALA A 48 5.59 -4.18 -2.56
N THR A 49 4.78 -4.62 -1.58
CA THR A 49 4.00 -3.73 -0.72
C THR A 49 4.90 -2.78 0.06
N GLU A 50 5.99 -3.30 0.64
CA GLU A 50 6.96 -2.52 1.40
C GLU A 50 7.72 -1.54 0.51
N HIS A 51 8.10 -1.96 -0.70
CA HIS A 51 8.73 -1.10 -1.68
C HIS A 51 7.85 0.11 -2.03
N PHE A 52 6.58 -0.13 -2.38
CA PHE A 52 5.64 0.94 -2.70
C PHE A 52 5.33 1.83 -1.50
N ALA A 53 5.21 1.24 -0.30
CA ALA A 53 5.05 2.01 0.94
C ALA A 53 6.23 2.95 1.21
N HIS A 54 7.45 2.46 0.98
CA HIS A 54 8.66 3.25 1.10
C HIS A 54 8.72 4.39 0.07
N VAL A 55 8.46 4.09 -1.21
CA VAL A 55 8.47 5.09 -2.29
C VAL A 55 7.43 6.18 -2.03
N SER A 56 6.21 5.81 -1.62
CA SER A 56 5.14 6.74 -1.21
C SER A 56 5.57 7.64 -0.05
N ALA A 57 6.10 7.04 1.03
CA ALA A 57 6.56 7.79 2.19
C ALA A 57 7.69 8.77 1.84
N LYS A 58 8.66 8.34 1.02
CA LYS A 58 9.77 9.18 0.56
C LYS A 58 9.27 10.36 -0.28
N ARG A 59 8.34 10.12 -1.20
CA ARG A 59 7.72 11.15 -2.06
C ARG A 59 6.98 12.21 -1.23
N LEU A 60 6.26 11.78 -0.20
CA LEU A 60 5.44 12.65 0.65
C LEU A 60 6.19 13.22 1.86
N ASP A 61 7.51 13.05 1.93
CA ASP A 61 8.37 13.47 3.03
C ASP A 61 7.86 12.97 4.39
N LYS A 62 7.66 11.66 4.48
CA LYS A 62 7.15 10.94 5.65
C LYS A 62 8.19 9.98 6.19
N THR A 63 8.31 9.93 7.50
CA THR A 63 9.31 9.12 8.21
C THR A 63 8.75 7.78 8.68
N THR A 64 7.44 7.57 8.57
CA THR A 64 6.81 6.30 8.94
C THR A 64 5.70 5.93 7.97
N ALA A 65 5.76 4.72 7.44
CA ALA A 65 4.73 4.09 6.64
C ALA A 65 4.11 2.91 7.41
N ILE A 66 2.82 3.01 7.72
CA ILE A 66 2.06 1.92 8.33
C ILE A 66 1.19 1.28 7.24
N ILE A 67 1.48 0.04 6.90
CA ILE A 67 0.73 -0.74 5.91
C ILE A 67 -0.55 -1.25 6.57
N LEU A 68 -1.71 -0.83 6.07
CA LEU A 68 -3.03 -1.21 6.58
C LEU A 68 -3.69 -2.31 5.73
N GLY A 69 -3.27 -2.44 4.47
CA GLY A 69 -3.60 -3.55 3.58
C GLY A 69 -2.56 -3.62 2.46
N SER A 70 -2.18 -4.84 2.06
CA SER A 70 -1.31 -5.14 0.91
C SER A 70 -2.07 -4.93 -0.40
N PHE A 71 -1.81 -5.71 -1.45
CA PHE A 71 -2.56 -5.66 -2.69
C PHE A 71 -3.96 -6.20 -2.45
N HIS A 72 -4.98 -5.36 -2.69
CA HIS A 72 -6.38 -5.75 -2.56
C HIS A 72 -7.27 -4.92 -3.50
N ASN A 73 -8.42 -5.49 -3.86
CA ASN A 73 -9.38 -4.93 -4.81
C ASN A 73 -10.71 -4.53 -4.14
N THR A 74 -10.65 -4.21 -2.84
CA THR A 74 -11.85 -3.80 -2.08
C THR A 74 -11.55 -2.54 -1.28
N THR A 75 -12.43 -1.55 -1.35
CA THR A 75 -12.43 -0.41 -0.42
C THR A 75 -13.62 -0.53 0.54
N THR A 76 -13.49 0.04 1.74
CA THR A 76 -14.58 0.12 2.71
C THR A 76 -15.05 1.57 2.81
N VAL A 77 -16.32 1.81 2.50
CA VAL A 77 -16.95 3.12 2.64
C VAL A 77 -16.98 3.51 4.12
N THR A 78 -16.30 4.61 4.43
CA THR A 78 -16.25 5.14 5.79
C THR A 78 -17.63 5.68 6.17
N GLY A 79 -18.20 5.20 7.28
CA GLY A 79 -19.52 5.59 7.78
C GLY A 79 -20.58 4.49 7.65
N THR A 80 -20.58 3.73 6.55
CA THR A 80 -21.52 2.60 6.36
C THR A 80 -20.87 1.25 6.61
N GLY A 81 -19.53 1.15 6.48
CA GLY A 81 -18.82 -0.13 6.54
C GLY A 81 -19.03 -1.01 5.30
N GLU A 82 -19.73 -0.49 4.28
CA GLU A 82 -19.97 -1.19 3.02
C GLU A 82 -18.65 -1.45 2.30
N LYS A 83 -18.43 -2.68 1.87
CA LYS A 83 -17.30 -3.03 1.00
C LYS A 83 -17.70 -2.88 -0.45
N LYS A 84 -16.86 -2.22 -1.23
CA LYS A 84 -17.02 -2.05 -2.67
C LYS A 84 -15.81 -2.61 -3.40
N VAL A 85 -16.04 -3.15 -4.60
CA VAL A 85 -14.95 -3.48 -5.52
C VAL A 85 -14.25 -2.17 -5.88
N ALA A 86 -12.92 -2.20 -5.85
CA ALA A 86 -12.05 -1.08 -6.20
C ALA A 86 -10.94 -1.60 -7.11
N ARG A 87 -10.22 -0.67 -7.76
CA ARG A 87 -8.96 -0.99 -8.42
C ARG A 87 -7.99 -1.63 -7.42
N CYS A 88 -7.08 -2.48 -7.89
CA CYS A 88 -6.02 -3.02 -7.04
C CYS A 88 -5.20 -1.88 -6.43
N HIS A 89 -5.06 -1.89 -5.10
CA HIS A 89 -4.33 -0.87 -4.39
C HIS A 89 -3.70 -1.40 -3.10
N ILE A 90 -2.78 -0.62 -2.56
CA ILE A 90 -2.19 -0.77 -1.22
C ILE A 90 -2.73 0.36 -0.34
N THR A 91 -3.14 0.04 0.89
CA THR A 91 -3.63 1.06 1.85
C THR A 91 -2.56 1.35 2.88
N LEU A 92 -2.17 2.62 3.00
CA LEU A 92 -1.14 3.09 3.94
C LEU A 92 -1.69 4.17 4.89
N LYS A 93 -1.05 4.29 6.04
CA LYS A 93 -1.08 5.49 6.88
C LYS A 93 0.34 6.00 7.08
N LEU A 94 0.58 7.24 6.67
CA LEU A 94 1.88 7.87 6.72
C LEU A 94 1.97 8.92 7.83
N ASN A 95 3.11 8.97 8.51
CA ASN A 95 3.40 9.95 9.56
C ASN A 95 4.73 10.67 9.30
N PRO A 96 4.88 11.94 9.73
CA PRO A 96 3.91 12.74 10.49
C PRO A 96 2.70 13.22 9.68
N GLY A 97 1.61 13.54 10.39
CA GLY A 97 0.36 14.07 9.82
C GLY A 97 -0.81 13.09 9.77
N GLY A 98 -0.56 11.78 9.92
CA GLY A 98 -1.61 10.75 9.91
C GLY A 98 -2.37 10.70 8.59
N VAL A 99 -1.65 10.89 7.48
CA VAL A 99 -2.19 10.92 6.11
C VAL A 99 -2.54 9.50 5.70
N LYS A 100 -3.74 9.31 5.15
CA LYS A 100 -4.14 8.02 4.56
C LYS A 100 -3.82 8.06 3.08
N VAL A 101 -3.31 6.95 2.55
CA VAL A 101 -2.91 6.84 1.15
C VAL A 101 -3.45 5.54 0.58
N HIS A 102 -4.01 5.60 -0.64
CA HIS A 102 -4.17 4.41 -1.48
C HIS A 102 -3.18 4.50 -2.65
N VAL A 103 -2.24 3.55 -2.73
CA VAL A 103 -1.33 3.43 -3.88
C VAL A 103 -1.99 2.50 -4.88
N ASN A 104 -2.46 3.03 -6.00
CA ASN A 104 -3.08 2.27 -7.07
C ASN A 104 -2.00 1.59 -7.89
N VAL A 105 -2.15 0.29 -8.06
CA VAL A 105 -1.18 -0.56 -8.74
C VAL A 105 -1.88 -1.40 -9.79
N ASP A 106 -1.15 -1.76 -10.83
CA ASP A 106 -1.57 -2.80 -11.76
C ASP A 106 -0.65 -4.01 -11.59
N LEU A 107 -1.26 -5.19 -11.52
CA LEU A 107 -0.54 -6.46 -11.52
C LEU A 107 -1.12 -7.25 -12.69
N PRO A 108 -0.35 -7.44 -13.77
CA PRO A 108 -0.80 -8.22 -14.92
C PRO A 108 -1.31 -9.60 -14.48
N GLU A 109 -2.44 -10.03 -15.05
CA GLU A 109 -3.08 -11.30 -14.67
C GLU A 109 -2.11 -12.47 -14.86
N GLY A 110 -1.84 -13.22 -13.77
CA GLY A 110 -0.90 -14.34 -13.77
C GLY A 110 0.58 -13.94 -13.95
N GLY A 111 0.87 -12.64 -13.93
CA GLY A 111 2.22 -12.10 -14.00
C GLY A 111 3.00 -12.23 -12.69
N PRO A 112 4.34 -12.26 -12.75
CA PRO A 112 5.18 -12.19 -11.57
C PRO A 112 4.98 -10.85 -10.84
N MET A 113 5.17 -10.83 -9.52
CA MET A 113 5.01 -9.61 -8.72
C MET A 113 5.88 -8.47 -9.25
N GLU A 114 7.06 -8.78 -9.78
CA GLU A 114 8.03 -7.85 -10.36
C GLU A 114 7.48 -7.03 -11.53
N ASP A 115 6.41 -7.47 -12.18
CA ASP A 115 5.74 -6.75 -13.26
C ASP A 115 4.67 -5.78 -12.73
N THR A 116 4.58 -5.62 -11.39
CA THR A 116 3.67 -4.64 -10.80
C THR A 116 4.08 -3.22 -11.19
N GLU A 117 3.11 -2.45 -11.67
CA GLU A 117 3.28 -1.04 -12.01
C GLU A 117 2.53 -0.12 -11.06
N TRP A 118 3.17 0.98 -10.66
CA TRP A 118 2.51 2.08 -9.97
C TRP A 118 1.68 2.90 -10.97
N GLN A 119 0.38 2.99 -10.74
CA GLN A 119 -0.56 3.69 -11.62
C GLN A 119 -0.93 5.08 -11.09
N GLY A 120 -1.05 5.20 -9.77
CA GLY A 120 -1.38 6.46 -9.12
C GLY A 120 -1.41 6.34 -7.62
N GLU A 121 -1.67 7.45 -6.94
CA GLU A 121 -1.74 7.51 -5.50
C GLU A 121 -2.74 8.56 -5.07
N SER A 122 -3.76 8.14 -4.33
CA SER A 122 -4.72 9.05 -3.70
C SER A 122 -4.26 9.37 -2.28
N VAL A 123 -4.20 10.67 -1.95
CA VAL A 123 -3.70 11.15 -0.67
C VAL A 123 -4.84 11.84 0.08
N ILE A 124 -5.25 11.27 1.21
CA ILE A 124 -6.34 11.79 2.04
C ILE A 124 -5.75 12.34 3.34
N LEU A 125 -5.87 13.65 3.53
CA LEU A 125 -5.39 14.31 4.73
C LEU A 125 -6.21 13.90 5.96
N LYS A 126 -5.57 13.93 7.13
CA LYS A 126 -6.25 13.63 8.38
C LYS A 126 -7.48 14.51 8.57
N ASN A 127 -8.59 13.90 9.00
CA ASN A 127 -9.89 14.54 9.20
C ASN A 127 -10.55 15.07 7.91
N THR A 128 -10.13 14.59 6.74
CA THR A 128 -10.80 14.84 5.46
C THR A 128 -11.35 13.53 4.89
N ALA A 129 -12.30 13.64 3.96
CA ALA A 129 -12.93 12.49 3.30
C ALA A 129 -12.58 12.37 1.81
N THR A 130 -11.87 13.36 1.25
CA THR A 130 -11.60 13.48 -0.18
C THR A 130 -10.10 13.54 -0.41
N SER A 131 -9.65 12.97 -1.53
CA SER A 131 -8.26 13.05 -1.97
C SER A 131 -7.83 14.50 -2.21
N ASP A 132 -6.63 14.86 -1.77
CA ASP A 132 -6.02 16.16 -1.99
C ASP A 132 -5.42 16.19 -3.41
N PRO A 133 -5.91 17.04 -4.32
CA PRO A 133 -5.45 17.08 -5.71
C PRO A 133 -4.02 17.62 -5.86
N ASN A 134 -3.46 18.29 -4.84
CA ASN A 134 -2.10 18.81 -4.88
C ASN A 134 -1.06 17.77 -4.44
N LEU A 135 -1.50 16.76 -3.69
CA LEU A 135 -0.63 15.70 -3.17
C LEU A 135 -0.82 14.37 -3.92
N SER A 136 -2.01 14.14 -4.46
CA SER A 136 -2.33 12.93 -5.24
C SER A 136 -1.68 13.00 -6.62
N VAL A 137 -1.29 11.84 -7.16
CA VAL A 137 -0.55 11.75 -8.43
C VAL A 137 -1.04 10.58 -9.28
N GLY A 138 -0.86 10.65 -10.59
CA GLY A 138 -1.22 9.58 -11.53
C GLY A 138 -2.73 9.33 -11.59
N ASP A 139 -3.12 8.08 -11.82
CA ASP A 139 -4.52 7.66 -11.85
C ASP A 139 -5.01 7.33 -10.43
N TYR A 140 -5.59 8.33 -9.75
CA TYR A 140 -5.93 8.29 -8.33
C TYR A 140 -7.43 8.46 -8.01
N LEU A 141 -8.27 8.65 -9.03
CA LEU A 141 -9.71 8.69 -8.84
C LEU A 141 -10.22 7.26 -8.67
N GLU A 142 -10.93 7.00 -7.55
CA GLU A 142 -11.52 5.69 -7.23
C GLU A 142 -12.75 5.36 -8.09
#